data_AF-A0AAV5DBY0-F1
#
_entry.id   AF-A0AAV5DBY0-F1
#
_cell.length_a   1.000
_cell.length_b   1.000
_cell.length_c   1.000
_cell.angle_alpha   90.00
_cell.angle_beta   90.00
_cell.angle_gamma   90.00
#
_symmetry.space_group_name_H-M   'P 1'
#
loop_
_entity.id
_entity.type
_entity.pdbx_description
1 polymer ?
#
loop_
_entity_poly.entity_id
_entity_poly.type
_entity_poly.pdbx_seq_one_letter_code
_entity_poly.pdbx_strand_id
1 'polypeptide(L)'
;MYVLIVIKVPKCFIKAVDKVRRSFIWKVRKEVNGGSCLMAWERVHQALEYDGLGVLNLEYMCWALQIRWLWFKKTDSNRPWKGLDIPVHKNSIAFFNIAFATHWSWG
;
A
#
# COMPACT_ATOMS: atom_id res chain seq x y z
N MET A 1 -8.12 7.86 2.02
CA MET A 1 -7.70 6.59 1.38
C MET A 1 -7.47 6.73 -0.14
N TYR A 2 -8.36 7.42 -0.87
CA TYR A 2 -8.22 7.65 -2.32
C TYR A 2 -6.99 8.47 -2.77
N VAL A 3 -6.48 9.36 -1.91
CA VAL A 3 -5.31 10.20 -2.24
C VAL A 3 -4.06 9.38 -2.58
N LEU A 4 -3.89 8.23 -1.94
CA LEU A 4 -2.75 7.32 -2.17
C LEU A 4 -2.81 6.60 -3.54
N ILE A 5 -3.99 6.58 -4.17
CA ILE A 5 -4.17 6.03 -5.52
C ILE A 5 -3.61 7.00 -6.56
N VAL A 6 -3.84 8.29 -6.34
CA VAL A 6 -3.64 9.35 -7.35
C VAL A 6 -2.20 9.87 -7.36
N ILE A 7 -1.49 9.75 -6.24
CA ILE A 7 -0.15 10.34 -6.07
C ILE A 7 0.90 9.24 -6.12
N LYS A 8 1.97 9.46 -6.89
CA LYS A 8 3.21 8.68 -6.75
C LYS A 8 3.84 9.05 -5.41
N VAL A 9 3.50 8.31 -4.37
CA VAL A 9 3.86 8.65 -2.99
C VAL A 9 5.38 8.61 -2.82
N PRO A 10 6.03 9.73 -2.46
CA PRO A 10 7.46 9.75 -2.18
C PRO A 10 7.80 8.86 -0.98
N LYS A 11 8.95 8.18 -1.03
CA LYS A 11 9.41 7.34 0.10
C LYS A 11 9.55 8.13 1.41
N CYS A 12 9.88 9.42 1.35
CA CYS A 12 9.95 10.28 2.54
C CYS A 12 8.58 10.50 3.19
N PHE A 13 7.50 10.57 2.41
CA PHE A 13 6.14 10.69 2.94
C PHE A 13 5.72 9.41 3.66
N ILE A 14 5.97 8.24 3.07
CA ILE A 14 5.70 6.94 3.71
C ILE A 14 6.46 6.86 5.04
N LYS A 15 7.75 7.21 5.06
CA LYS A 15 8.56 7.25 6.29
C LYS A 15 8.00 8.21 7.35
N ALA A 16 7.49 9.37 6.94
CA ALA A 16 6.90 10.34 7.86
C ALA A 16 5.60 9.81 8.47
N VAL A 17 4.71 9.21 7.66
CA VAL A 17 3.48 8.58 8.15
C VAL A 17 3.80 7.39 9.04
N ASP A 18 4.76 6.55 8.66
CA ASP A 18 5.20 5.42 9.48
C ASP A 18 5.82 5.87 10.80
N LYS A 19 6.55 6.99 10.82
CA LYS A 19 7.05 7.58 12.08
C LYS A 19 5.89 7.96 13.01
N VAL A 20 4.83 8.57 12.46
CA VAL A 20 3.62 8.90 13.24
C VAL A 20 2.92 7.62 13.72
N ARG A 21 2.72 6.64 12.85
CA ARG A 21 2.12 5.33 13.21
C ARG A 21 2.91 4.60 14.30
N ARG A 22 4.24 4.52 14.15
CA ARG A 22 5.15 3.98 15.18
C ARG A 22 5.00 4.72 16.50
N SER A 23 4.91 6.04 16.44
CA SER A 23 4.73 6.83 17.65
C SER A 23 3.40 6.53 18.33
N PHE A 24 2.30 6.30 17.60
CA PHE A 24 1.03 5.89 18.22
C PHE A 24 1.07 4.47 18.78
N ILE A 25 1.67 3.52 18.06
CA ILE A 25 1.74 2.11 18.48
C ILE A 25 2.63 1.95 19.72
N TRP A 26 3.74 2.70 19.79
CA TRP A 26 4.75 2.52 20.84
C TRP A 26 4.78 3.64 21.89
N LYS A 27 4.12 4.78 21.70
CA LYS A 27 3.99 5.80 22.76
C LYS A 27 2.72 5.57 23.59
N VAL A 28 2.95 5.15 24.83
CA VAL A 28 2.06 5.43 25.96
C VAL A 28 2.66 6.48 26.93
N ARG A 29 3.93 6.91 26.76
CA ARG A 29 4.59 7.94 27.60
C ARG A 29 5.39 8.97 26.78
N LYS A 30 5.55 10.18 27.34
CA LYS A 30 6.08 11.41 26.73
C LYS A 30 7.48 11.31 26.10
N GLU A 31 8.36 10.41 26.52
CA GLU A 31 9.72 10.33 26.00
C GLU A 31 10.19 8.89 25.87
N VAL A 32 10.82 8.57 24.75
CA VAL A 32 11.64 7.37 24.67
C VAL A 32 12.94 7.66 23.92
N ASN A 33 14.05 7.45 24.62
CA ASN A 33 15.40 7.50 24.09
C ASN A 33 15.64 6.24 23.25
N GLY A 34 15.81 6.40 21.93
CA GLY A 34 16.56 5.54 20.99
C GLY A 34 16.29 4.02 20.87
N GLY A 35 15.67 3.35 21.86
CA GLY A 35 15.78 1.90 22.05
C GLY A 35 14.48 1.17 22.44
N SER A 36 13.31 1.78 22.39
CA SER A 36 12.04 1.09 22.73
C SER A 36 11.34 0.44 21.54
N CYS A 37 12.10 -0.08 20.58
CA CYS A 37 11.51 -0.81 19.46
C CYS A 37 11.44 -2.29 19.83
N LEU A 38 10.30 -2.75 20.34
CA LEU A 38 10.09 -4.17 20.68
C LEU A 38 9.95 -5.06 19.42
N MET A 39 9.74 -4.48 18.25
CA MET A 39 9.49 -5.25 17.03
C MET A 39 10.00 -4.52 15.77
N ALA A 40 10.70 -5.23 14.89
CA ALA A 40 11.08 -4.72 13.58
C ALA A 40 9.85 -4.31 12.78
N TRP A 41 9.92 -3.21 12.04
CA TRP A 41 8.75 -2.70 11.29
C TRP A 41 8.24 -3.69 10.23
N GLU A 42 9.12 -4.55 9.70
CA GLU A 42 8.72 -5.63 8.81
C GLU A 42 7.78 -6.64 9.49
N ARG A 43 8.03 -6.97 10.77
CA ARG A 43 7.13 -7.84 11.56
C ARG A 43 5.80 -7.15 11.91
N VAL A 44 5.81 -5.83 12.10
CA VAL A 44 4.58 -5.06 12.34
C VAL A 44 3.60 -5.19 11.18
N HIS A 45 4.10 -5.37 9.95
CA HIS A 45 3.25 -5.58 8.78
C HIS A 45 2.73 -7.01 8.60
N GLN A 46 3.31 -8.00 9.28
CA GLN A 46 2.88 -9.39 9.17
C GLN A 46 1.51 -9.60 9.81
N ALA A 47 0.77 -10.60 9.34
CA ALA A 47 -0.51 -10.97 9.93
C ALA A 47 -0.33 -11.42 11.39
N LEU A 48 -1.40 -11.32 12.18
CA LEU A 48 -1.42 -11.77 13.57
C LEU A 48 -1.05 -13.26 13.70
N GLU A 49 -1.40 -14.08 12.71
CA GLU A 49 -1.06 -15.51 12.64
C GLU A 49 0.44 -15.79 12.52
N TYR A 50 1.24 -14.79 12.11
CA TYR A 50 2.70 -14.87 11.99
C TYR A 50 3.41 -14.00 13.04
N ASP A 51 2.80 -13.82 14.21
CA ASP A 51 3.29 -12.97 15.31
C ASP A 51 3.53 -11.51 14.92
N GLY A 52 2.84 -11.02 13.89
CA GLY A 52 2.84 -9.62 13.47
C GLY A 52 1.72 -8.80 14.11
N LEU A 53 1.64 -7.51 13.76
CA LEU A 53 0.58 -6.60 14.27
C LEU A 53 -0.54 -6.36 13.24
N GLY A 54 -0.43 -6.92 12.04
CA GLY A 54 -1.41 -6.77 10.96
C GLY A 54 -1.52 -5.36 10.40
N VAL A 55 -0.55 -4.47 10.67
CA VAL A 55 -0.58 -3.10 10.15
C VAL A 55 -0.28 -3.12 8.66
N LEU A 56 -1.11 -2.49 7.84
CA LEU A 56 -0.85 -2.48 6.40
C LEU A 56 0.40 -1.68 6.03
N ASN A 57 1.30 -2.32 5.28
CA ASN A 57 2.39 -1.65 4.59
C ASN A 57 1.81 -0.64 3.57
N LEU A 58 2.14 0.63 3.75
CA LEU A 58 1.62 1.72 2.91
C LEU A 58 1.98 1.57 1.44
N GLU A 59 3.19 1.11 1.14
CA GLU A 59 3.66 0.93 -0.23
C GLU A 59 2.84 -0.14 -0.95
N TYR A 60 2.66 -1.30 -0.30
CA TYR A 60 1.85 -2.39 -0.85
C TYR A 60 0.37 -2.01 -0.96
N MET A 61 -0.16 -1.27 0.02
CA MET A 61 -1.53 -0.76 -0.06
C MET A 61 -1.70 0.21 -1.23
N CYS A 62 -0.73 1.10 -1.50
CA CYS A 62 -0.75 1.97 -2.68
C CYS A 62 -0.77 1.12 -3.96
N TRP A 63 0.08 0.09 -4.05
CA TRP A 63 0.12 -0.77 -5.23
C TRP A 63 -1.19 -1.52 -5.44
N ALA A 64 -1.79 -2.06 -4.38
CA ALA A 64 -3.07 -2.78 -4.46
C ALA A 64 -4.20 -1.86 -4.96
N LEU A 65 -4.26 -0.63 -4.45
CA LEU A 65 -5.26 0.34 -4.90
C LEU A 65 -5.04 0.77 -6.36
N GLN A 66 -3.80 0.91 -6.80
CA GLN A 66 -3.46 1.18 -8.20
C GLN A 66 -3.85 0.02 -9.13
N ILE A 67 -3.63 -1.24 -8.71
CA ILE A 67 -4.08 -2.43 -9.45
C ILE A 67 -5.61 -2.43 -9.57
N ARG A 68 -6.32 -2.12 -8.48
CA ARG A 68 -7.79 -1.97 -8.50
C ARG A 68 -8.25 -0.87 -9.45
N TRP A 69 -7.52 0.25 -9.51
CA TRP A 69 -7.79 1.32 -10.49
C TRP A 69 -7.59 0.84 -11.93
N LEU A 70 -6.51 0.11 -12.22
CA LEU A 70 -6.27 -0.48 -13.55
C LEU A 70 -7.39 -1.45 -13.96
N TRP A 71 -7.84 -2.30 -13.03
CA TRP A 71 -8.99 -3.18 -13.24
C TRP A 71 -10.25 -2.39 -13.60
N PHE A 72 -10.53 -1.32 -12.86
CA PHE A 72 -11.67 -0.45 -13.11
C PHE A 72 -11.59 0.30 -14.44
N LYS A 73 -10.40 0.77 -14.83
CA LYS A 73 -10.15 1.40 -16.15
C LYS A 73 -10.41 0.42 -17.30
N LYS A 74 -10.18 -0.88 -17.08
CA LYS A 74 -10.35 -1.93 -18.11
C LYS A 74 -11.78 -2.44 -18.21
N THR A 75 -12.47 -2.65 -17.09
CA THR A 75 -13.75 -3.39 -17.03
C THR A 75 -15.00 -2.56 -17.28
N ASP A 76 -14.95 -1.26 -17.04
CA ASP A 76 -16.14 -0.41 -17.11
C ASP A 76 -15.80 0.85 -17.89
N SER A 77 -16.32 0.85 -19.10
CA SER A 77 -16.12 1.84 -20.13
C SER A 77 -17.07 3.03 -19.99
N ASN A 78 -17.98 3.06 -19.01
CA ASN A 78 -18.98 4.14 -18.85
C ASN A 78 -18.73 5.05 -17.63
N ARG A 79 -17.53 4.99 -17.05
CA ARG A 79 -17.19 5.76 -15.85
C ARG A 79 -17.01 7.26 -16.13
N PRO A 80 -17.41 8.13 -15.19
CA PRO A 80 -17.23 9.58 -15.35
C PRO A 80 -15.76 10.04 -15.36
N TRP A 81 -14.82 9.20 -14.93
CA TRP A 81 -13.37 9.47 -14.91
C TRP A 81 -12.60 8.74 -16.01
N LYS A 82 -13.26 8.40 -17.14
CA LYS A 82 -12.68 7.65 -18.27
C LYS A 82 -11.43 8.28 -18.90
N GLY A 83 -11.17 9.57 -18.69
CA GLY A 83 -9.98 10.29 -19.16
C GLY A 83 -8.92 10.58 -18.10
N LEU A 84 -9.14 10.16 -16.84
CA LEU A 84 -8.21 10.47 -15.76
C LEU A 84 -6.99 9.56 -15.85
N ASP A 85 -5.88 10.10 -16.33
CA ASP A 85 -4.60 9.39 -16.30
C ASP A 85 -3.93 9.59 -14.94
N ILE A 86 -3.83 8.49 -14.21
CA ILE A 86 -3.23 8.47 -12.89
C ILE A 86 -1.82 7.88 -13.02
N PRO A 87 -0.79 8.51 -12.43
CA PRO A 87 0.55 7.93 -12.41
C PRO A 87 0.54 6.62 -11.61
N VAL A 88 0.66 5.49 -12.31
CA VAL A 88 0.73 4.16 -11.70
C VAL A 88 2.18 3.69 -11.54
N HIS A 89 2.49 3.01 -10.44
CA HIS A 89 3.81 2.44 -10.20
C HIS A 89 4.09 1.25 -11.12
N LYS A 90 5.35 1.09 -11.58
CA LYS A 90 5.74 0.00 -12.49
C LYS A 90 5.41 -1.39 -11.94
N ASN A 91 5.63 -1.61 -10.64
CA ASN A 91 5.29 -2.89 -10.00
C ASN A 91 3.79 -3.17 -10.07
N SER A 92 2.93 -2.16 -9.88
CA SER A 92 1.48 -2.32 -9.97
C SER A 92 1.03 -2.71 -11.38
N ILE A 93 1.66 -2.15 -12.42
CA ILE A 93 1.41 -2.55 -13.82
C ILE A 93 1.86 -3.99 -14.05
N ALA A 94 3.06 -4.35 -13.60
CA ALA A 94 3.59 -5.71 -13.73
C ALA A 94 2.70 -6.74 -13.04
N PHE A 95 2.30 -6.48 -11.79
CA PHE A 95 1.38 -7.34 -11.04
C PHE A 95 0.01 -7.46 -11.72
N PHE A 96 -0.54 -6.34 -12.22
CA PHE A 96 -1.80 -6.36 -12.97
C PHE A 96 -1.69 -7.23 -14.22
N ASN A 97 -0.62 -7.08 -15.01
CA ASN A 97 -0.42 -7.85 -16.23
C ASN A 97 -0.24 -9.34 -15.95
N ILE A 98 0.49 -9.72 -14.90
CA ILE A 98 0.66 -11.12 -14.49
C ILE A 98 -0.69 -11.71 -14.07
N ALA A 99 -1.41 -11.04 -13.16
CA ALA A 99 -2.70 -11.51 -12.67
C ALA A 99 -3.73 -11.66 -13.80
N PHE A 100 -3.68 -10.77 -14.79
CA PHE A 100 -4.56 -10.82 -15.95
C PHE A 100 -4.16 -11.92 -16.94
N ALA A 101 -2.87 -12.12 -17.19
CA ALA A 101 -2.38 -13.19 -18.06
C ALA A 101 -2.73 -14.58 -17.53
N THR A 102 -2.65 -14.78 -16.21
CA THR A 102 -3.06 -16.05 -15.57
C THR A 102 -4.56 -16.32 -15.68
N HIS A 103 -5.42 -15.33 -15.89
CA HIS A 103 -6.85 -15.56 -16.08
C HIS A 103 -7.19 -16.05 -17.51
N TRP A 104 -6.32 -15.80 -18.50
CA TRP A 104 -6.58 -16.18 -19.90
C TRP A 104 -5.81 -17.45 -20.34
N SER A 105 -4.82 -17.91 -19.57
CA SER A 105 -4.07 -19.15 -19.87
C SER A 105 -4.72 -20.43 -19.33
N TRP A 106 -5.82 -20.31 -18.58
CA TRP A 106 -6.58 -21.43 -17.99
C TRP A 106 -8.05 -21.44 -18.43
N GLY A 107 -8.34 -20.90 -19.61
CA GLY A 107 -9.67 -20.88 -20.24
C GLY A 107 -9.62 -21.51 -21.63
#